data_AF-A0A836C357-F1
#
_entry.id   AF-A0A836C357-F1
#
_cell.length_a   1.000
_cell.length_b   1.000
_cell.length_c   1.000
_cell.angle_alpha   90.00
_cell.angle_beta   90.00
_cell.angle_gamma   90.00
#
_symmetry.space_group_name_H-M   'P 1'
#
loop_
_entity.id
_entity.type
_entity.pdbx_description
1 polymer ?
#
loop_
_entity_poly.entity_id
_entity_poly.type
_entity_poly.pdbx_seq_one_letter_code
_entity_poly.pdbx_strand_id
1 'polypeptide(L)'
;MRDVGRYNASVLIGNWAEDRELQRTILKSLLAQKGTGSLKLDAYRSRVGACLTEVELTKVADDPFLHFGDVVQLVHVDTGCVLAGDPGDADLRPGEQACAATAAPDVRAPCCRNSLILLPYFPPKTATALEPPYMDNAVHYGQKVRLALHPGASGDPADSGGGPQPKVLFSKPVSTTHAAKYSRSQLVGFTARTDSFDCAWQVVTPDPAHRAASEGVEVAVGAPVLLLHCATQKPLCLEAARYPNDYGIELEVSARSAQVAGLKLAMEQMFSGVEKGFLPKGELSDNWWTFVGGSKVEELPAPGATAPAAAPFLEGLVSELAARPGALPLLERKLVTLETGAALLPAAEFKLVLRQVGSQLPEDGVAALLAKYAPAGRAPGTAIDSVAFRNDLRAAATAAGAR
;
A
#
# COMPACT_ATOMS: atom_id res chain seq x y z
N MET A 1 57.99 12.39 -29.42
CA MET A 1 58.01 12.35 -27.95
C MET A 1 58.58 11.00 -27.54
N ARG A 2 59.56 10.97 -26.62
CA ARG A 2 60.09 9.71 -26.08
C ARG A 2 59.23 9.34 -24.87
N ASP A 3 58.58 8.18 -24.90
CA ASP A 3 57.86 7.64 -23.76
C ASP A 3 58.88 7.06 -22.77
N VAL A 4 58.73 7.37 -21.49
CA VAL A 4 59.65 6.96 -20.42
C VAL A 4 58.85 6.14 -19.41
N GLY A 5 59.49 5.13 -18.79
CA GLY A 5 58.81 4.23 -17.85
C GLY A 5 58.07 4.97 -16.73
N ARG A 6 56.87 4.49 -16.38
CA ARG A 6 56.08 5.03 -15.26
C ARG A 6 56.60 4.49 -13.94
N TYR A 7 56.66 5.35 -12.93
CA TYR A 7 57.09 5.00 -11.58
C TYR A 7 55.94 5.22 -10.59
N ASN A 8 56.00 4.56 -9.44
CA ASN A 8 55.03 4.76 -8.35
C ASN A 8 55.21 6.17 -7.75
N ALA A 9 54.13 6.79 -7.24
CA ALA A 9 54.13 8.07 -6.53
C ALA A 9 55.04 8.08 -5.27
N SER A 10 55.47 6.91 -4.78
CA SER A 10 56.51 6.80 -3.74
C SER A 10 57.93 7.12 -4.23
N VAL A 11 58.16 7.09 -5.55
CA VAL A 11 59.46 7.38 -6.18
C VAL A 11 59.44 8.82 -6.67
N LEU A 12 60.45 9.61 -6.29
CA LEU A 12 60.52 11.05 -6.54
C LEU A 12 60.98 11.38 -7.96
N ILE A 13 60.24 10.93 -8.97
CA ILE A 13 60.56 11.12 -10.39
C ILE A 13 59.36 11.66 -11.17
N GLY A 14 59.61 12.52 -12.16
CA GLY A 14 58.54 13.17 -12.92
C GLY A 14 57.70 14.11 -12.05
N ASN A 15 56.38 14.07 -12.22
CA ASN A 15 55.39 14.89 -11.51
C ASN A 15 54.94 14.28 -10.16
N TRP A 16 55.80 13.49 -9.51
CA TRP A 16 55.49 12.77 -8.26
C TRP A 16 54.84 13.63 -7.16
N ALA A 17 55.19 14.91 -7.08
CA ALA A 17 54.66 15.83 -6.07
C ALA A 17 53.18 16.14 -6.33
N GLU A 18 52.80 16.30 -7.60
CA GLU A 18 51.40 16.52 -8.01
C GLU A 18 50.58 15.25 -7.76
N ASP A 19 51.11 14.09 -8.14
CA ASP A 19 50.44 12.79 -7.92
C ASP A 19 50.19 12.54 -6.43
N ARG A 20 51.16 12.86 -5.57
CA ARG A 20 51.04 12.71 -4.11
C ARG A 20 50.03 13.69 -3.50
N GLU A 21 49.99 14.93 -3.96
CA GLU A 21 49.03 15.92 -3.46
C GLU A 21 47.60 15.63 -3.96
N LEU A 22 47.46 15.10 -5.17
CA LEU A 22 46.20 14.58 -5.68
C LEU A 22 45.68 13.44 -4.79
N GLN A 23 46.52 12.46 -4.46
CA GLN A 23 46.16 11.36 -3.56
C GLN A 23 45.73 11.87 -2.18
N ARG A 24 46.45 12.84 -1.61
CA ARG A 24 46.08 13.46 -0.32
C ARG A 24 44.73 14.17 -0.40
N THR A 25 44.47 14.89 -1.49
CA THR A 25 43.20 15.60 -1.68
C THR A 25 42.03 14.63 -1.81
N ILE A 26 42.21 13.54 -2.56
CA ILE A 26 41.21 12.46 -2.66
C ILE A 26 40.92 11.85 -1.28
N LEU A 27 41.96 11.53 -0.51
CA LEU A 27 41.81 10.96 0.83
C LEU A 27 41.15 11.94 1.81
N LYS A 28 41.52 13.22 1.78
CA LYS A 28 40.87 14.25 2.61
C LYS A 28 39.38 14.38 2.27
N SER A 29 39.03 14.36 0.99
CA SER A 29 37.63 14.39 0.55
C SER A 29 36.86 13.16 1.03
N LEU A 30 37.43 11.96 0.91
CA LEU A 30 36.82 10.73 1.43
C LEU A 30 36.62 10.79 2.94
N LEU A 31 37.63 11.22 3.70
CA LEU A 31 37.55 11.35 5.16
C LEU A 31 36.52 12.40 5.59
N ALA A 32 36.43 13.53 4.88
CA ALA A 32 35.41 14.54 5.13
C ALA A 32 34.00 13.97 4.87
N GLN A 33 33.81 13.28 3.73
CA GLN A 33 32.53 12.63 3.41
C GLN A 33 32.18 11.55 4.42
N LYS A 34 33.16 10.75 4.86
CA LYS A 34 33.00 9.75 5.94
C LYS A 34 32.57 10.39 7.25
N GLY A 35 33.20 11.50 7.65
CA GLY A 35 32.84 12.24 8.85
C GLY A 35 31.41 12.78 8.81
N THR A 36 30.92 13.16 7.62
CA THR A 36 29.53 13.58 7.40
C THR A 36 28.54 12.43 7.20
N GLY A 37 29.00 11.17 7.07
CA GLY A 37 28.14 10.02 6.74
C GLY A 37 27.51 10.06 5.34
N SER A 38 28.05 10.89 4.43
CA SER A 38 27.49 11.08 3.07
C SER A 38 28.08 10.12 2.03
N LEU A 39 28.86 9.13 2.46
CA LEU A 39 29.39 8.09 1.57
C LEU A 39 28.24 7.21 1.07
N LYS A 40 28.26 6.90 -0.23
CA LYS A 40 27.31 5.96 -0.86
C LYS A 40 27.26 4.61 -0.13
N LEU A 41 28.40 4.17 0.39
CA LEU A 41 28.53 2.92 1.14
C LEU A 41 27.75 2.97 2.47
N ASP A 42 27.76 4.10 3.18
CA ASP A 42 27.05 4.23 4.45
C ASP A 42 25.53 4.30 4.24
N ALA A 43 25.09 5.06 3.22
CA ALA A 43 23.68 5.11 2.82
C ALA A 43 23.15 3.72 2.40
N TYR A 44 23.92 2.98 1.60
CA TYR A 44 23.59 1.61 1.22
C TYR A 44 23.50 0.69 2.44
N ARG A 45 24.50 0.73 3.34
CA ARG A 45 24.52 -0.13 4.54
C ARG A 45 23.34 0.14 5.46
N SER A 46 22.99 1.41 5.66
CA SER A 46 21.83 1.78 6.49
C SER A 46 20.54 1.21 5.92
N ARG A 47 20.29 1.42 4.62
CA ARG A 47 19.09 0.92 3.93
C ARG A 47 19.02 -0.60 3.92
N VAL A 48 20.11 -1.28 3.55
CA VAL A 48 20.16 -2.75 3.53
C VAL A 48 20.01 -3.32 4.94
N GLY A 49 20.60 -2.67 5.94
CA GLY A 49 20.44 -3.02 7.35
C GLY A 49 18.96 -2.97 7.77
N ALA A 50 18.25 -1.88 7.47
CA ALA A 50 16.83 -1.76 7.79
C ALA A 50 15.97 -2.82 7.04
N CYS A 51 16.16 -2.95 5.72
CA CYS A 51 15.38 -3.84 4.87
C CYS A 51 15.60 -5.35 5.18
N LEU A 52 16.80 -5.74 5.57
CA LEU A 52 17.15 -7.13 5.91
C LEU A 52 17.10 -7.42 7.42
N THR A 53 16.56 -6.50 8.22
CA THR A 53 16.29 -6.77 9.64
C THR A 53 15.33 -7.97 9.72
N GLU A 54 15.68 -8.96 10.53
CA GLU A 54 14.86 -10.13 10.78
C GLU A 54 13.55 -9.72 11.44
N VAL A 55 12.45 -10.29 10.96
CA VAL A 55 11.10 -10.00 11.45
C VAL A 55 10.46 -11.32 11.86
N GLU A 56 9.97 -11.38 13.09
CA GLU A 56 9.09 -12.48 13.49
C GLU A 56 7.72 -12.27 12.87
N LEU A 57 7.24 -13.28 12.13
CA LEU A 57 5.87 -13.28 11.62
C LEU A 57 4.91 -13.47 12.80
N THR A 58 3.78 -12.76 12.77
CA THR A 58 2.79 -12.77 13.84
C THR A 58 1.40 -13.10 13.33
N LYS A 59 0.57 -13.61 14.24
CA LYS A 59 -0.86 -13.84 14.03
C LYS A 59 -1.67 -13.09 15.08
N VAL A 60 -2.86 -12.64 14.69
CA VAL A 60 -3.84 -12.02 15.60
C VAL A 60 -4.58 -13.08 16.42
N ALA A 61 -4.86 -14.25 15.82
CA ALA A 61 -5.60 -15.35 16.45
C ALA A 61 -4.84 -16.69 16.39
N ASP A 62 -5.19 -17.62 17.29
CA ASP A 62 -4.56 -18.95 17.43
C ASP A 62 -5.23 -20.03 16.54
N ASP A 63 -5.64 -19.65 15.34
CA ASP A 63 -6.35 -20.51 14.41
C ASP A 63 -5.56 -20.67 13.09
N PRO A 64 -5.94 -21.64 12.23
CA PRO A 64 -5.15 -21.95 11.04
C PRO A 64 -5.42 -21.00 9.87
N PHE A 65 -6.25 -19.98 10.05
CA PHE A 65 -6.70 -19.07 9.00
C PHE A 65 -5.93 -17.75 9.02
N LEU A 66 -5.97 -17.04 7.89
CA LEU A 66 -5.38 -15.70 7.75
C LEU A 66 -6.32 -14.66 8.35
N HIS A 67 -5.77 -13.71 9.11
CA HIS A 67 -6.49 -12.59 9.68
C HIS A 67 -5.98 -11.24 9.15
N PHE A 68 -6.87 -10.25 9.14
CA PHE A 68 -6.44 -8.86 8.94
C PHE A 68 -5.57 -8.40 10.10
N GLY A 69 -4.44 -7.76 9.79
CA GLY A 69 -3.42 -7.35 10.76
C GLY A 69 -2.26 -8.34 10.94
N ASP A 70 -2.37 -9.56 10.41
CA ASP A 70 -1.28 -10.54 10.46
C ASP A 70 -0.06 -10.07 9.67
N VAL A 71 1.13 -10.41 10.19
CA VAL A 71 2.41 -10.24 9.48
C VAL A 71 2.76 -11.57 8.81
N VAL A 72 2.65 -11.60 7.48
CA VAL A 72 2.78 -12.82 6.66
C VAL A 72 3.86 -12.66 5.59
N GLN A 73 4.37 -13.76 5.05
CA GLN A 73 5.12 -13.75 3.79
C GLN A 73 4.27 -14.31 2.66
N LEU A 74 4.51 -13.82 1.45
CA LEU A 74 3.93 -14.40 0.24
C LEU A 74 5.01 -15.13 -0.54
N VAL A 75 4.81 -16.44 -0.73
CA VAL A 75 5.81 -17.34 -1.33
C VAL A 75 5.25 -17.99 -2.57
N HIS A 76 6.02 -18.03 -3.64
CA HIS A 76 5.64 -18.74 -4.86
C HIS A 76 5.76 -20.26 -4.65
N VAL A 77 4.70 -21.01 -4.97
CA VAL A 77 4.60 -22.43 -4.60
C VAL A 77 5.65 -23.30 -5.28
N ASP A 78 5.95 -23.06 -6.57
CA ASP A 78 6.83 -23.93 -7.36
C ASP A 78 8.32 -23.67 -7.10
N THR A 79 8.71 -22.40 -6.94
CA THR A 79 10.13 -22.00 -6.83
C THR A 79 10.56 -21.68 -5.39
N GLY A 80 9.61 -21.44 -4.49
CA GLY A 80 9.85 -21.05 -3.11
C GLY A 80 10.46 -19.65 -2.94
N CYS A 81 10.47 -18.82 -3.99
CA CYS A 81 10.90 -17.43 -3.86
C CYS A 81 9.82 -16.59 -3.17
N VAL A 82 10.26 -15.61 -2.39
CA VAL A 82 9.36 -14.74 -1.62
C VAL A 82 9.14 -13.42 -2.33
N LEU A 83 7.92 -12.88 -2.29
CA LEU A 83 7.65 -11.53 -2.76
C LEU A 83 8.34 -10.53 -1.81
N ALA A 84 9.10 -9.59 -2.37
CA ALA A 84 9.79 -8.56 -1.63
C ALA A 84 9.59 -7.18 -2.29
N GLY A 85 9.55 -6.14 -1.47
CA GLY A 85 9.59 -4.76 -1.94
C GLY A 85 11.00 -4.19 -1.83
N ASP A 86 11.40 -3.35 -2.79
CA ASP A 86 12.63 -2.56 -2.68
C ASP A 86 12.28 -1.07 -2.54
N PRO A 87 12.20 -0.53 -1.31
CA PRO A 87 12.00 0.90 -1.09
C PRO A 87 13.05 1.81 -1.74
N GLY A 88 14.24 1.27 -2.05
CA GLY A 88 15.34 1.98 -2.69
C GLY A 88 15.19 2.11 -4.20
N ASP A 89 14.53 1.17 -4.87
CA ASP A 89 14.19 1.23 -6.30
C ASP A 89 12.82 1.91 -6.47
N ALA A 90 12.77 3.18 -6.05
CA ALA A 90 11.60 4.04 -6.18
C ALA A 90 11.55 4.69 -7.57
N ASP A 91 10.34 4.84 -8.10
CA ASP A 91 10.08 5.59 -9.32
C ASP A 91 10.49 7.06 -9.12
N LEU A 92 11.36 7.54 -10.01
CA LEU A 92 11.91 8.91 -9.93
C LEU A 92 10.99 9.95 -10.59
N ARG A 93 9.87 9.53 -11.19
CA ARG A 93 8.95 10.45 -11.85
C ARG A 93 8.22 11.34 -10.84
N PRO A 94 8.06 12.65 -11.12
CA PRO A 94 7.34 13.55 -10.23
C PRO A 94 5.92 13.05 -9.94
N GLY A 95 5.59 12.89 -8.65
CA GLY A 95 4.27 12.47 -8.19
C GLY A 95 4.04 10.95 -8.15
N GLU A 96 4.92 10.12 -8.72
CA GLU A 96 4.88 8.67 -8.53
C GLU A 96 5.76 8.31 -7.31
N GLN A 97 5.14 7.76 -6.28
CA GLN A 97 5.82 7.26 -5.08
C GLN A 97 5.64 5.74 -5.01
N ALA A 98 5.94 5.09 -6.13
CA ALA A 98 5.92 3.65 -6.26
C ALA A 98 7.34 3.10 -6.11
N CYS A 99 7.49 1.94 -5.51
CA CYS A 99 8.74 1.20 -5.47
C CYS A 99 8.55 -0.20 -6.06
N ALA A 100 9.64 -0.79 -6.58
CA ALA A 100 9.58 -2.08 -7.24
C ALA A 100 9.15 -3.20 -6.28
N ALA A 101 8.39 -4.16 -6.81
CA ALA A 101 8.13 -5.44 -6.18
C ALA A 101 8.77 -6.54 -7.03
N THR A 102 9.52 -7.41 -6.38
CA THR A 102 10.34 -8.46 -7.00
C THR A 102 10.19 -9.75 -6.21
N ALA A 103 10.61 -10.88 -6.80
CA ALA A 103 10.60 -12.17 -6.12
C ALA A 103 12.04 -12.59 -5.80
N ALA A 104 12.38 -12.67 -4.51
CA ALA A 104 13.72 -12.98 -4.04
C ALA A 104 13.91 -14.51 -3.89
N PRO A 105 14.79 -15.14 -4.71
CA PRO A 105 15.06 -16.57 -4.60
C PRO A 105 16.05 -16.91 -3.48
N ASP A 106 16.97 -16.00 -3.15
CA ASP A 106 18.06 -16.24 -2.19
C ASP A 106 17.66 -15.82 -0.76
N VAL A 107 17.03 -14.65 -0.61
CA VAL A 107 16.62 -14.10 0.69
C VAL A 107 15.20 -14.56 1.03
N ARG A 108 15.08 -15.79 1.54
CA ARG A 108 13.78 -16.39 1.88
C ARG A 108 13.36 -16.17 3.34
N ALA A 109 14.34 -15.97 4.23
CA ALA A 109 14.07 -15.77 5.65
C ALA A 109 13.21 -14.51 5.89
N PRO A 110 12.27 -14.53 6.85
CA PRO A 110 11.48 -13.36 7.23
C PRO A 110 12.33 -12.12 7.55
N CYS A 111 12.13 -11.07 6.78
CA CYS A 111 12.73 -9.76 6.98
C CYS A 111 11.76 -8.64 6.65
N CYS A 112 12.07 -7.42 7.08
CA CYS A 112 11.25 -6.24 6.85
C CYS A 112 10.78 -6.09 5.40
N ARG A 113 11.65 -6.37 4.42
CA ARG A 113 11.30 -6.16 3.00
C ARG A 113 10.47 -7.28 2.35
N ASN A 114 10.33 -8.44 2.97
CA ASN A 114 9.56 -9.57 2.43
C ASN A 114 8.36 -9.96 3.32
N SER A 115 8.15 -9.22 4.41
CA SER A 115 7.01 -9.36 5.29
C SER A 115 5.91 -8.39 4.86
N LEU A 116 4.68 -8.88 4.79
CA LEU A 116 3.50 -8.17 4.37
C LEU A 116 2.49 -8.13 5.51
N ILE A 117 1.75 -7.03 5.61
CA ILE A 117 0.65 -6.84 6.56
C ILE A 117 -0.65 -6.86 5.78
N LEU A 118 -1.59 -7.71 6.18
CA LEU A 118 -2.92 -7.82 5.58
C LEU A 118 -3.80 -6.67 6.06
N LEU A 119 -4.20 -5.79 5.15
CA LEU A 119 -5.07 -4.65 5.45
C LEU A 119 -6.47 -4.86 4.84
N PRO A 120 -7.54 -4.49 5.57
CA PRO A 120 -8.89 -4.53 5.02
C PRO A 120 -9.06 -3.47 3.94
N TYR A 121 -9.84 -3.81 2.90
CA TYR A 121 -10.31 -2.85 1.91
C TYR A 121 -11.72 -2.38 2.29
N PHE A 122 -11.90 -1.08 2.47
CA PHE A 122 -13.23 -0.49 2.66
C PHE A 122 -13.67 0.20 1.37
N PRO A 123 -14.77 -0.22 0.73
CA PRO A 123 -15.25 0.43 -0.48
C PRO A 123 -15.69 1.87 -0.18
N PRO A 124 -15.36 2.85 -1.03
CA PRO A 124 -15.89 4.19 -0.88
C PRO A 124 -17.41 4.19 -1.13
N LYS A 125 -18.15 5.09 -0.49
CA LYS A 125 -19.62 5.27 -0.67
C LYS A 125 -20.06 5.47 -2.15
N THR A 126 -19.13 5.88 -3.02
CA THR A 126 -19.38 6.04 -4.47
C THR A 126 -19.24 4.75 -5.27
N ALA A 127 -18.70 3.68 -4.69
CA ALA A 127 -18.62 2.38 -5.34
C ALA A 127 -20.01 1.75 -5.42
N THR A 128 -20.32 1.15 -6.57
CA THR A 128 -21.60 0.46 -6.83
C THR A 128 -21.51 -1.05 -6.65
N ALA A 129 -20.34 -1.56 -6.23
CA ALA A 129 -20.13 -2.98 -6.01
C ALA A 129 -20.85 -3.43 -4.75
N LEU A 130 -21.62 -4.52 -4.86
CA LEU A 130 -22.17 -5.21 -3.70
C LEU A 130 -21.08 -6.11 -3.13
N GLU A 131 -20.73 -5.89 -1.88
CA GLU A 131 -19.74 -6.69 -1.15
C GLU A 131 -20.46 -7.52 -0.09
N PRO A 132 -20.12 -8.81 0.07
CA PRO A 132 -20.66 -9.61 1.15
C PRO A 132 -20.24 -9.01 2.51
N PRO A 133 -21.18 -8.89 3.47
CA PRO A 133 -20.84 -8.40 4.81
C PRO A 133 -20.20 -9.52 5.63
N TYR A 134 -18.92 -9.36 5.93
CA TYR A 134 -18.20 -10.19 6.90
C TYR A 134 -18.13 -9.46 8.24
N MET A 135 -18.32 -10.18 9.35
CA MET A 135 -18.38 -9.61 10.72
C MET A 135 -17.16 -9.99 11.55
N ASP A 136 -16.37 -10.93 11.08
CA ASP A 136 -15.16 -11.44 11.66
C ASP A 136 -13.92 -10.82 11.00
N ASN A 137 -12.75 -11.06 11.62
CA ASN A 137 -11.47 -10.52 11.16
C ASN A 137 -10.69 -11.51 10.27
N ALA A 138 -11.26 -12.68 9.97
CA ALA A 138 -10.66 -13.65 9.07
C ALA A 138 -10.77 -13.18 7.61
N VAL A 139 -9.77 -13.53 6.81
CA VAL A 139 -9.75 -13.27 5.37
C VAL A 139 -10.45 -14.40 4.66
N HIS A 140 -11.45 -14.07 3.83
CA HIS A 140 -12.23 -15.04 3.06
C HIS A 140 -11.85 -15.03 1.58
N TYR A 141 -12.02 -16.16 0.91
CA TYR A 141 -11.93 -16.25 -0.54
C TYR A 141 -12.96 -15.33 -1.18
N GLY A 142 -12.52 -14.56 -2.16
CA GLY A 142 -13.38 -13.58 -2.82
C GLY A 142 -13.49 -12.23 -2.11
N GLN A 143 -12.98 -12.10 -0.89
CA GLN A 143 -12.94 -10.82 -0.17
C GLN A 143 -11.82 -9.92 -0.72
N LYS A 144 -12.08 -8.60 -0.76
CA LYS A 144 -11.08 -7.62 -1.19
C LYS A 144 -10.10 -7.33 -0.05
N VAL A 145 -8.82 -7.40 -0.36
CA VAL A 145 -7.72 -7.21 0.59
C VAL A 145 -6.70 -6.21 0.03
N ARG A 146 -5.92 -5.60 0.91
CA ARG A 146 -4.72 -4.83 0.57
C ARG A 146 -3.52 -5.48 1.26
N LEU A 147 -2.37 -5.47 0.59
CA LEU A 147 -1.13 -6.04 1.11
C LEU A 147 -0.13 -4.91 1.31
N ALA A 148 0.14 -4.53 2.55
CA ALA A 148 1.15 -3.51 2.86
C ALA A 148 2.52 -4.15 3.10
N LEU A 149 3.59 -3.50 2.67
CA LEU A 149 4.95 -3.87 3.06
C LEU A 149 5.20 -3.50 4.52
N HIS A 150 5.93 -4.33 5.27
CA HIS A 150 6.28 -4.00 6.65
C HIS A 150 7.09 -2.67 6.72
N PRO A 151 6.67 -1.70 7.57
CA PRO A 151 7.22 -0.33 7.58
C PRO A 151 8.69 -0.23 7.99
N GLY A 152 9.19 -1.21 8.75
CA GLY A 152 10.61 -1.38 9.05
C GLY A 152 11.53 -1.41 7.82
N ALA A 153 11.01 -1.72 6.62
CA ALA A 153 11.78 -1.61 5.37
C ALA A 153 12.12 -0.15 5.02
N SER A 154 11.29 0.80 5.44
CA SER A 154 11.53 2.24 5.33
C SER A 154 12.09 2.86 6.63
N GLY A 155 12.25 2.07 7.69
CA GLY A 155 12.72 2.53 9.00
C GLY A 155 11.64 3.08 9.93
N ASP A 156 10.37 2.86 9.59
CA ASP A 156 9.21 3.38 10.32
C ASP A 156 8.67 2.36 11.35
N PRO A 157 8.00 2.81 12.44
CA PRO A 157 7.40 1.91 13.42
C PRO A 157 6.26 1.09 12.80
N ALA A 158 6.15 -0.17 13.23
CA ALA A 158 5.06 -1.06 12.83
C ALA A 158 3.78 -0.75 13.60
N ASP A 159 2.68 -0.63 12.86
CA ASP A 159 1.32 -0.56 13.37
C ASP A 159 0.38 -1.37 12.47
N SER A 160 -0.86 -1.61 12.92
CA SER A 160 -1.84 -2.37 12.15
C SER A 160 -2.32 -1.65 10.86
N GLY A 161 -1.90 -0.39 10.65
CA GLY A 161 -2.12 0.38 9.42
C GLY A 161 -0.96 0.28 8.42
N GLY A 162 0.14 -0.39 8.76
CA GLY A 162 1.34 -0.49 7.94
C GLY A 162 2.32 0.67 8.11
N GLY A 163 2.28 1.36 9.25
CA GLY A 163 3.12 2.50 9.61
C GLY A 163 2.55 3.85 9.17
N PRO A 164 3.30 4.95 9.36
CA PRO A 164 2.85 6.31 9.05
C PRO A 164 2.67 6.57 7.55
N GLN A 165 3.45 5.89 6.70
CA GLN A 165 3.36 5.96 5.24
C GLN A 165 3.33 4.55 4.65
N PRO A 166 2.17 3.86 4.75
CA PRO A 166 2.07 2.48 4.30
C PRO A 166 2.28 2.40 2.79
N LYS A 167 3.12 1.46 2.37
CA LYS A 167 3.34 1.14 0.95
C LYS A 167 2.60 -0.14 0.63
N VAL A 168 1.54 -0.05 -0.18
CA VAL A 168 0.67 -1.19 -0.50
C VAL A 168 0.90 -1.70 -1.91
N LEU A 169 0.73 -3.02 -2.08
CA LEU A 169 0.88 -3.68 -3.36
C LEU A 169 -0.16 -3.13 -4.34
N PHE A 170 0.29 -2.69 -5.50
CA PHE A 170 -0.59 -2.15 -6.54
C PHE A 170 -0.20 -2.68 -7.91
N SER A 171 -1.13 -2.55 -8.85
CA SER A 171 -0.86 -2.80 -10.25
C SER A 171 -1.66 -1.85 -11.14
N LYS A 172 -1.07 -1.42 -12.25
CA LYS A 172 -1.73 -0.54 -13.24
C LYS A 172 -1.78 -1.23 -14.60
N PRO A 173 -2.89 -1.12 -15.36
CA PRO A 173 -2.95 -1.63 -16.73
C PRO A 173 -1.76 -1.20 -17.58
N VAL A 174 -1.34 -2.07 -18.49
CA VAL A 174 -0.19 -1.79 -19.37
C VAL A 174 -0.47 -0.54 -20.19
N SER A 175 0.38 0.46 -20.01
CA SER A 175 0.38 1.72 -20.77
C SER A 175 1.80 2.09 -21.16
N THR A 176 1.95 3.15 -21.94
CA THR A 176 3.27 3.70 -22.29
C THR A 176 4.05 4.20 -21.06
N THR A 177 3.34 4.58 -19.99
CA THR A 177 3.94 5.05 -18.74
C THR A 177 4.08 3.93 -17.72
N HIS A 178 3.23 2.91 -17.75
CA HIS A 178 3.19 1.84 -16.76
C HIS A 178 3.29 0.48 -17.45
N ALA A 179 4.48 -0.10 -17.45
CA ALA A 179 4.72 -1.48 -17.85
C ALA A 179 5.86 -2.04 -17.00
N ALA A 180 5.86 -3.37 -16.80
CA ALA A 180 6.96 -4.07 -16.16
C ALA A 180 8.27 -3.78 -16.91
N LYS A 181 9.36 -3.61 -16.18
CA LYS A 181 10.62 -3.05 -16.68
C LYS A 181 11.26 -3.96 -17.74
N TYR A 182 11.14 -5.27 -17.57
CA TYR A 182 11.77 -6.27 -18.42
C TYR A 182 10.77 -7.02 -19.32
N SER A 183 9.69 -7.55 -18.77
CA SER A 183 8.68 -8.35 -19.51
C SER A 183 7.68 -7.53 -20.32
N ARG A 184 7.52 -6.23 -20.02
CA ARG A 184 6.45 -5.37 -20.56
C ARG A 184 5.02 -5.85 -20.22
N SER A 185 4.88 -6.76 -19.26
CA SER A 185 3.62 -7.15 -18.64
C SER A 185 3.06 -6.01 -17.75
N GLN A 186 1.91 -6.26 -17.13
CA GLN A 186 1.34 -5.33 -16.15
C GLN A 186 2.27 -5.21 -14.94
N LEU A 187 2.78 -4.01 -14.64
CA LEU A 187 3.74 -3.83 -13.55
C LEU A 187 3.08 -4.11 -12.20
N VAL A 188 3.87 -4.63 -11.27
CA VAL A 188 3.50 -4.78 -9.87
C VAL A 188 4.56 -4.08 -9.03
N GLY A 189 4.12 -3.33 -8.02
CA GLY A 189 5.00 -2.59 -7.13
C GLY A 189 4.28 -2.26 -5.83
N PHE A 190 4.93 -1.50 -4.96
CA PHE A 190 4.30 -0.94 -3.76
C PHE A 190 4.16 0.57 -3.90
N THR A 191 2.99 1.13 -3.60
CA THR A 191 2.73 2.58 -3.69
C THR A 191 2.29 3.15 -2.35
N ALA A 192 2.68 4.39 -2.08
CA ALA A 192 2.18 5.16 -0.93
C ALA A 192 0.71 5.61 -1.10
N ARG A 193 0.14 5.51 -2.31
CA ARG A 193 -1.26 5.89 -2.60
C ARG A 193 -2.24 4.78 -2.21
N THR A 194 -2.36 4.51 -0.92
CA THR A 194 -3.11 3.37 -0.39
C THR A 194 -4.60 3.40 -0.67
N ASP A 195 -5.19 4.59 -0.83
CA ASP A 195 -6.63 4.75 -1.07
C ASP A 195 -7.08 4.35 -2.49
N SER A 196 -6.15 4.16 -3.43
CA SER A 196 -6.51 3.77 -4.80
C SER A 196 -7.14 2.37 -4.85
N PHE A 197 -8.08 2.18 -5.79
CA PHE A 197 -8.62 0.85 -6.09
C PHE A 197 -7.61 -0.06 -6.80
N ASP A 198 -6.56 0.52 -7.40
CA ASP A 198 -5.41 -0.22 -7.98
C ASP A 198 -4.62 -1.03 -6.94
N CYS A 199 -4.90 -0.82 -5.64
CA CYS A 199 -4.28 -1.55 -4.54
C CYS A 199 -5.16 -2.69 -4.02
N ALA A 200 -6.38 -2.85 -4.55
CA ALA A 200 -7.29 -3.90 -4.13
C ALA A 200 -6.96 -5.22 -4.84
N TRP A 201 -6.74 -6.25 -4.05
CA TRP A 201 -6.50 -7.62 -4.49
C TRP A 201 -7.58 -8.55 -3.94
N GLN A 202 -7.73 -9.72 -4.54
CA GLN A 202 -8.67 -10.74 -4.12
C GLN A 202 -7.94 -12.07 -4.07
N VAL A 203 -8.11 -12.80 -2.96
CA VAL A 203 -7.58 -14.15 -2.82
C VAL A 203 -8.59 -15.13 -3.40
N VAL A 204 -8.17 -15.97 -4.34
CA VAL A 204 -9.05 -16.91 -5.04
C VAL A 204 -8.37 -18.28 -5.15
N THR A 205 -9.15 -19.35 -5.14
CA THR A 205 -8.64 -20.71 -5.32
C THR A 205 -8.10 -20.93 -6.74
N PRO A 206 -7.01 -21.71 -6.91
CA PRO A 206 -6.39 -21.92 -8.22
C PRO A 206 -7.29 -22.67 -9.18
N ASP A 207 -8.04 -23.67 -8.72
CA ASP A 207 -8.97 -24.45 -9.55
C ASP A 207 -10.23 -23.64 -9.92
N PRO A 208 -10.45 -23.31 -11.21
CA PRO A 208 -11.64 -22.60 -11.66
C PRO A 208 -12.97 -23.22 -11.22
N ALA A 209 -13.04 -24.55 -11.12
CA ALA A 209 -14.28 -25.25 -10.77
C ALA A 209 -14.64 -25.08 -9.28
N HIS A 210 -13.65 -24.88 -8.42
CA HIS A 210 -13.86 -24.73 -6.98
C HIS A 210 -14.14 -23.28 -6.56
N ARG A 211 -13.79 -22.28 -7.37
CA ARG A 211 -13.92 -20.85 -7.03
C ARG A 211 -15.29 -20.46 -6.51
N ALA A 212 -16.33 -20.84 -7.25
CA ALA A 212 -17.72 -20.52 -6.90
C ALA A 212 -18.19 -21.21 -5.62
N ALA A 213 -17.70 -22.42 -5.34
CA ALA A 213 -18.05 -23.16 -4.12
C ALA A 213 -17.25 -22.69 -2.89
N SER A 214 -16.03 -22.19 -3.10
CA SER A 214 -15.16 -21.68 -2.05
C SER A 214 -15.39 -20.20 -1.70
N GLU A 215 -16.24 -19.49 -2.44
CA GLU A 215 -16.51 -18.07 -2.19
C GLU A 215 -17.06 -17.87 -0.77
N GLY A 216 -16.45 -16.95 -0.02
CA GLY A 216 -16.84 -16.65 1.36
C GLY A 216 -16.35 -17.66 2.41
N VAL A 217 -15.49 -18.61 2.04
CA VAL A 217 -14.80 -19.52 2.99
C VAL A 217 -13.49 -18.90 3.45
N GLU A 218 -13.09 -19.14 4.71
CA GLU A 218 -11.84 -18.66 5.28
C GLU A 218 -10.60 -19.20 4.55
N VAL A 219 -9.58 -18.36 4.38
CA VAL A 219 -8.34 -18.75 3.71
C VAL A 219 -7.37 -19.35 4.73
N ALA A 220 -7.05 -20.64 4.57
CA ALA A 220 -6.07 -21.32 5.40
C ALA A 220 -4.62 -20.89 5.06
N VAL A 221 -3.79 -20.73 6.09
CA VAL A 221 -2.35 -20.51 5.93
C VAL A 221 -1.71 -21.72 5.25
N GLY A 222 -0.82 -21.51 4.28
CA GLY A 222 -0.17 -22.59 3.54
C GLY A 222 -0.97 -23.16 2.37
N ALA A 223 -2.24 -22.75 2.19
CA ALA A 223 -3.02 -23.18 1.03
C ALA A 223 -2.53 -22.47 -0.25
N PRO A 224 -2.46 -23.18 -1.40
CA PRO A 224 -2.14 -22.56 -2.67
C PRO A 224 -3.30 -21.67 -3.13
N VAL A 225 -3.00 -20.43 -3.47
CA VAL A 225 -3.96 -19.39 -3.85
C VAL A 225 -3.48 -18.61 -5.08
N LEU A 226 -4.43 -17.95 -5.73
CA LEU A 226 -4.21 -16.91 -6.71
C LEU A 226 -4.49 -15.56 -6.07
N LEU A 227 -3.60 -14.59 -6.30
CA LEU A 227 -3.85 -13.19 -5.98
C LEU A 227 -4.30 -12.45 -7.24
N LEU A 228 -5.60 -12.21 -7.36
CA LEU A 228 -6.19 -11.48 -8.47
C LEU A 228 -6.21 -9.98 -8.18
N HIS A 229 -5.70 -9.19 -9.11
CA HIS A 229 -5.84 -7.73 -9.05
C HIS A 229 -7.29 -7.34 -9.36
N CYS A 230 -8.00 -6.72 -8.42
CA CYS A 230 -9.44 -6.47 -8.54
C CYS A 230 -9.81 -5.58 -9.73
N ALA A 231 -8.97 -4.58 -10.05
CA ALA A 231 -9.29 -3.65 -11.12
C ALA A 231 -9.06 -4.21 -12.53
N THR A 232 -8.13 -5.16 -12.71
CA THR A 232 -7.84 -5.76 -14.02
C THR A 232 -8.21 -7.23 -14.16
N GLN A 233 -8.62 -7.88 -13.06
CA GLN A 233 -8.97 -9.29 -12.99
C GLN A 233 -7.84 -10.21 -13.51
N LYS A 234 -6.58 -9.80 -13.29
CA LYS A 234 -5.39 -10.58 -13.67
C LYS A 234 -4.65 -11.07 -12.42
N PRO A 235 -4.21 -12.34 -12.40
CA PRO A 235 -3.45 -12.86 -11.28
C PRO A 235 -2.02 -12.33 -11.25
N LEU A 236 -1.47 -12.28 -10.04
CA LEU A 236 -0.05 -12.11 -9.78
C LEU A 236 0.71 -13.29 -10.40
N CYS A 237 1.79 -13.00 -11.10
CA CYS A 237 2.59 -13.97 -11.83
C CYS A 237 4.06 -13.74 -11.53
N LEU A 238 4.79 -14.84 -11.36
CA LEU A 238 6.23 -14.82 -11.42
C LEU A 238 6.66 -14.78 -12.89
N GLU A 239 7.51 -13.82 -13.26
CA GLU A 239 8.11 -13.77 -14.59
C GLU A 239 9.50 -14.41 -14.55
N ALA A 240 9.84 -15.17 -15.58
CA ALA A 240 11.16 -15.77 -15.75
C ALA A 240 12.25 -14.75 -16.16
N ALA A 241 12.05 -13.46 -15.86
CA ALA A 241 12.97 -12.38 -16.18
C ALA A 241 13.82 -12.02 -14.96
N ARG A 242 15.13 -11.91 -15.15
CA ARG A 242 16.09 -11.55 -14.09
C ARG A 242 15.99 -10.06 -13.77
N TYR A 243 15.83 -9.73 -12.50
CA TYR A 243 15.77 -8.38 -11.97
C TYR A 243 17.01 -8.09 -11.10
N PRO A 244 18.05 -7.45 -11.64
CA PRO A 244 19.21 -7.05 -10.84
C PRO A 244 18.84 -5.87 -9.93
N ASN A 245 18.94 -6.07 -8.61
CA ASN A 245 18.80 -5.02 -7.62
C ASN A 245 19.95 -5.03 -6.61
N ASP A 246 19.88 -4.11 -5.65
CA ASP A 246 20.92 -3.91 -4.63
C ASP A 246 21.07 -5.10 -3.66
N TYR A 247 20.10 -6.02 -3.63
CA TYR A 247 20.08 -7.18 -2.74
C TYR A 247 20.47 -8.49 -3.43
N GLY A 248 20.54 -8.50 -4.76
CA GLY A 248 20.88 -9.68 -5.54
C GLY A 248 20.27 -9.68 -6.94
N ILE A 249 20.24 -10.86 -7.57
CA ILE A 249 19.56 -11.05 -8.84
C ILE A 249 18.24 -11.76 -8.56
N GLU A 250 17.19 -10.98 -8.47
CA GLU A 250 15.84 -11.45 -8.16
C GLU A 250 15.06 -11.74 -9.46
N LEU A 251 13.80 -12.14 -9.34
CA LEU A 251 12.92 -12.37 -10.48
C LEU A 251 11.87 -11.26 -10.55
N GLU A 252 11.52 -10.85 -11.77
CA GLU A 252 10.47 -9.85 -11.99
C GLU A 252 9.09 -10.46 -11.63
N VAL A 253 8.24 -9.62 -11.04
CA VAL A 253 6.85 -9.98 -10.71
C VAL A 253 5.93 -9.08 -11.53
N SER A 254 4.89 -9.66 -12.10
CA SER A 254 3.92 -8.95 -12.93
C SER A 254 2.49 -9.43 -12.67
N ALA A 255 1.48 -8.76 -13.21
CA ALA A 255 0.11 -9.26 -13.21
C ALA A 255 -0.27 -9.76 -14.63
N ARG A 256 -0.18 -11.08 -14.84
CA ARG A 256 -0.58 -11.75 -16.09
C ARG A 256 -1.27 -13.08 -15.80
N SER A 257 -2.27 -13.40 -16.61
CA SER A 257 -2.88 -14.74 -16.60
C SER A 257 -2.01 -15.68 -17.43
N ALA A 258 -1.20 -16.49 -16.77
CA ALA A 258 -0.43 -17.53 -17.43
C ALA A 258 -1.37 -18.69 -17.73
N GLN A 259 -1.67 -18.92 -19.01
CA GLN A 259 -2.61 -19.96 -19.45
C GLN A 259 -1.96 -20.81 -20.54
N VAL A 260 -2.36 -22.07 -20.60
CA VAL A 260 -1.99 -22.95 -21.72
C VAL A 260 -2.63 -22.40 -23.01
N ALA A 261 -1.92 -22.48 -24.13
CA ALA A 261 -2.40 -22.05 -25.46
C ALA A 261 -3.62 -22.86 -25.99
N GLY A 262 -4.10 -23.86 -25.25
CA GLY A 262 -5.26 -24.66 -25.60
C GLY A 262 -6.52 -23.81 -25.75
N LEU A 263 -7.25 -24.03 -26.84
CA LEU A 263 -8.52 -23.35 -27.10
C LEU A 263 -9.65 -23.99 -26.31
N LYS A 264 -10.55 -23.15 -25.77
CA LYS A 264 -11.82 -23.57 -25.17
C LYS A 264 -12.92 -23.23 -26.17
N LEU A 265 -13.85 -24.15 -26.41
CA LEU A 265 -15.04 -23.94 -27.24
C LEU A 265 -16.09 -23.08 -26.52
N ALA A 266 -15.68 -21.88 -26.08
CA ALA A 266 -16.48 -21.02 -25.21
C ALA A 266 -17.83 -20.64 -25.84
N MET A 267 -17.83 -20.32 -27.15
CA MET A 267 -19.06 -19.92 -27.86
C MET A 267 -20.07 -21.07 -27.95
N GLU A 268 -19.63 -22.27 -28.31
CA GLU A 268 -20.50 -23.46 -28.40
C GLU A 268 -21.01 -23.89 -27.03
N GLN A 269 -20.16 -23.85 -26.00
CA GLN A 269 -20.54 -24.20 -24.64
C GLN A 269 -21.51 -23.19 -24.01
N MET A 270 -21.35 -21.90 -24.29
CA MET A 270 -22.31 -20.87 -23.90
C MET A 270 -23.65 -21.04 -24.64
N PHE A 271 -23.62 -21.31 -25.94
CA PHE A 271 -24.84 -21.54 -26.73
C PHE A 271 -25.61 -22.78 -26.27
N SER A 272 -24.90 -23.85 -25.93
CA SER A 272 -25.48 -25.09 -25.42
C SER A 272 -25.88 -25.03 -23.93
N GLY A 273 -25.52 -23.96 -23.22
CA GLY A 273 -25.86 -23.80 -21.80
C GLY A 273 -25.19 -24.80 -20.87
N VAL A 274 -24.09 -25.43 -21.30
CA VAL A 274 -23.37 -26.43 -20.49
C VAL A 274 -22.56 -25.72 -19.41
N GLU A 275 -22.59 -26.25 -18.17
CA GLU A 275 -21.90 -25.66 -17.01
C GLU A 275 -20.42 -25.33 -17.25
N LYS A 276 -19.72 -26.20 -17.98
CA LYS A 276 -18.31 -25.99 -18.37
C LYS A 276 -18.09 -24.69 -19.14
N GLY A 277 -19.12 -24.17 -19.82
CA GLY A 277 -19.08 -22.90 -20.54
C GLY A 277 -18.78 -21.70 -19.65
N PHE A 278 -19.23 -21.72 -18.39
CA PHE A 278 -19.08 -20.59 -17.45
C PHE A 278 -17.71 -20.52 -16.76
N LEU A 279 -16.91 -21.59 -16.80
CA LEU A 279 -15.61 -21.62 -16.12
C LEU A 279 -14.52 -20.86 -16.91
N PRO A 280 -13.67 -20.03 -16.27
CA PRO A 280 -12.49 -19.50 -16.95
C PRO A 280 -11.50 -20.63 -17.29
N LYS A 281 -10.53 -20.34 -18.16
CA LYS A 281 -9.41 -21.27 -18.37
C LYS A 281 -8.53 -21.29 -17.12
N GLY A 282 -8.08 -22.48 -16.74
CA GLY A 282 -7.14 -22.65 -15.63
C GLY A 282 -5.81 -21.97 -15.90
N GLU A 283 -5.28 -21.36 -14.84
CA GLU A 283 -4.00 -20.68 -14.79
C GLU A 283 -2.88 -21.69 -14.49
N LEU A 284 -1.67 -21.38 -14.96
CA LEU A 284 -0.47 -22.19 -14.77
C LEU A 284 0.11 -22.02 -13.36
N SER A 285 1.04 -22.90 -13.01
CA SER A 285 1.74 -22.89 -11.71
C SER A 285 2.48 -21.59 -11.42
N ASP A 286 2.91 -20.83 -12.44
CA ASP A 286 3.55 -19.51 -12.31
C ASP A 286 2.69 -18.47 -11.57
N ASN A 287 1.38 -18.72 -11.47
CA ASN A 287 0.44 -17.86 -10.78
C ASN A 287 0.15 -18.32 -9.34
N TRP A 288 0.69 -19.45 -8.89
CA TRP A 288 0.33 -20.05 -7.60
C TRP A 288 1.23 -19.51 -6.49
N TRP A 289 0.61 -18.88 -5.51
CA TRP A 289 1.26 -18.35 -4.32
C TRP A 289 0.69 -19.01 -3.06
N THR A 290 1.43 -18.93 -1.97
CA THR A 290 0.95 -19.34 -0.65
C THR A 290 1.33 -18.28 0.37
N PHE A 291 0.45 -18.06 1.33
CA PHE A 291 0.78 -17.27 2.51
C PHE A 291 1.49 -18.15 3.54
N VAL A 292 2.59 -17.64 4.09
CA VAL A 292 3.29 -18.21 5.24
C VAL A 292 3.02 -17.29 6.42
N GLY A 293 2.30 -17.81 7.42
CA GLY A 293 2.00 -17.10 8.65
C GLY A 293 2.98 -17.42 9.76
N GLY A 294 2.97 -16.60 10.82
CA GLY A 294 3.78 -16.80 12.01
C GLY A 294 3.23 -17.84 12.98
N SER A 295 4.09 -18.29 13.89
CA SER A 295 3.69 -19.15 15.03
C SER A 295 3.36 -18.35 16.29
N LYS A 296 3.75 -17.08 16.34
CA LYS A 296 3.59 -16.21 17.51
C LYS A 296 2.28 -15.44 17.39
N VAL A 297 1.46 -15.50 18.43
CA VAL A 297 0.23 -14.70 18.52
C VAL A 297 0.57 -13.35 19.14
N GLU A 298 0.52 -12.29 18.33
CA GLU A 298 0.83 -10.91 18.73
C GLU A 298 0.10 -9.93 17.80
N GLU A 299 -0.75 -9.09 18.38
CA GLU A 299 -1.43 -8.01 17.66
C GLU A 299 -0.49 -6.80 17.53
N LEU A 300 -0.41 -6.25 16.32
CA LEU A 300 0.29 -4.98 16.09
C LEU A 300 -0.43 -3.85 16.82
N PRO A 301 0.30 -2.82 17.30
CA PRO A 301 -0.32 -1.67 17.92
C PRO A 301 -1.27 -0.99 16.92
N ALA A 302 -2.41 -0.51 17.41
CA ALA A 302 -3.35 0.24 16.59
C ALA A 302 -2.66 1.48 15.99
N PRO A 303 -3.03 1.91 14.77
CA PRO A 303 -2.45 3.08 14.14
C PRO A 303 -2.57 4.28 15.08
N GLY A 304 -1.45 4.96 15.29
CA GLY A 304 -1.35 6.12 16.17
C GLY A 304 -2.13 7.30 15.62
N ALA A 305 -3.45 7.29 15.70
CA ALA A 305 -4.29 8.44 15.41
C ALA A 305 -4.23 9.39 16.61
N THR A 306 -3.15 10.16 16.72
CA THR A 306 -3.13 11.43 17.46
C THR A 306 -3.96 12.48 16.70
N ALA A 307 -5.16 12.12 16.23
CA ALA A 307 -6.12 13.11 15.81
C ALA A 307 -6.61 13.78 17.10
N PRO A 308 -6.45 15.11 17.27
CA PRO A 308 -6.96 15.77 18.46
C PRO A 308 -8.47 15.53 18.52
N ALA A 309 -8.99 15.23 19.71
CA ALA A 309 -10.37 14.81 19.89
C ALA A 309 -11.31 15.80 19.17
N ALA A 310 -12.15 15.32 18.25
CA ALA A 310 -12.99 16.21 17.46
C ALA A 310 -14.16 16.79 18.26
N ALA A 311 -14.49 16.19 19.42
CA ALA A 311 -15.54 16.63 20.33
C ALA A 311 -15.35 18.08 20.85
N PRO A 312 -14.20 18.46 21.45
CA PRO A 312 -13.97 19.84 21.89
C PRO A 312 -14.04 20.85 20.74
N PHE A 313 -13.63 20.48 19.53
CA PHE A 313 -13.76 21.36 18.36
C PHE A 313 -15.21 21.52 17.91
N LEU A 314 -16.03 20.47 18.00
CA LEU A 314 -17.46 20.56 17.70
C LEU A 314 -18.19 21.45 18.72
N GLU A 315 -17.91 21.27 20.01
CA GLU A 315 -18.47 22.11 21.07
C GLU A 315 -18.04 23.57 20.94
N GLY A 316 -16.75 23.80 20.64
CA GLY A 316 -16.22 25.14 20.34
C GLY A 316 -16.90 25.78 19.12
N LEU A 317 -17.13 25.00 18.06
CA LEU A 317 -17.85 25.46 16.87
C LEU A 317 -19.30 25.85 17.20
N VAL A 318 -20.02 25.03 17.96
CA VAL A 318 -21.39 25.33 18.37
C VAL A 318 -21.44 26.60 19.22
N SER A 319 -20.53 26.76 20.19
CA SER A 319 -20.43 27.96 21.02
C SER A 319 -20.17 29.22 20.19
N GLU A 320 -19.23 29.16 19.23
CA GLU A 320 -18.92 30.27 18.32
C GLU A 320 -20.13 30.67 17.45
N LEU A 321 -20.86 29.68 16.93
CA LEU A 321 -22.02 29.90 16.08
C LEU A 321 -23.24 30.38 16.88
N ALA A 322 -23.42 29.92 18.11
CA ALA A 322 -24.51 30.35 18.99
C ALA A 322 -24.39 31.83 19.41
N ALA A 323 -23.15 32.33 19.54
CA ALA A 323 -22.90 33.74 19.82
C ALA A 323 -23.33 34.68 18.67
N ARG A 324 -23.64 34.14 17.48
CA ARG A 324 -23.98 34.93 16.29
C ARG A 324 -25.40 34.61 15.81
N PRO A 325 -26.31 35.59 15.80
CA PRO A 325 -27.71 35.34 15.43
C PRO A 325 -27.81 34.83 13.99
N GLY A 326 -28.45 33.66 13.81
CA GLY A 326 -28.73 33.06 12.50
C GLY A 326 -27.59 32.29 11.83
N ALA A 327 -26.40 32.22 12.44
CA ALA A 327 -25.25 31.51 11.86
C ALA A 327 -25.46 30.00 11.80
N LEU A 328 -26.06 29.40 12.83
CA LEU A 328 -26.28 27.95 12.92
C LEU A 328 -27.34 27.45 11.90
N PRO A 329 -28.53 28.07 11.76
CA PRO A 329 -29.46 27.74 10.67
C PRO A 329 -28.88 27.96 9.28
N LEU A 330 -28.03 28.98 9.10
CA LEU A 330 -27.36 29.24 7.82
C LEU A 330 -26.36 28.13 7.46
N LEU A 331 -25.61 27.63 8.45
CA LEU A 331 -24.69 26.51 8.27
C LEU A 331 -25.44 25.25 7.84
N GLU A 332 -26.52 24.89 8.54
CA GLU A 332 -27.33 23.73 8.17
C GLU A 332 -27.88 23.84 6.74
N ARG A 333 -28.39 25.03 6.38
CA ARG A 333 -28.89 25.27 5.02
C ARG A 333 -27.79 25.09 3.99
N LYS A 334 -26.59 25.62 4.24
CA LYS A 334 -25.44 25.47 3.34
C LYS A 334 -25.03 24.01 3.16
N LEU A 335 -24.99 23.23 4.25
CA LEU A 335 -24.67 21.81 4.20
C LEU A 335 -25.66 21.03 3.33
N VAL A 336 -26.97 21.35 3.40
CA VAL A 336 -27.99 20.74 2.52
C VAL A 336 -27.84 21.20 1.07
N THR A 337 -27.61 22.49 0.82
CA THR A 337 -27.60 23.02 -0.54
C THR A 337 -26.34 22.67 -1.33
N LEU A 338 -25.23 22.41 -0.64
CA LEU A 338 -23.93 22.14 -1.24
C LEU A 338 -23.55 20.66 -1.17
N GLU A 339 -24.39 19.79 -0.60
CA GLU A 339 -24.08 18.36 -0.60
C GLU A 339 -24.17 17.75 -2.00
N THR A 340 -23.26 16.82 -2.28
CA THR A 340 -23.34 15.99 -3.48
C THR A 340 -24.47 14.97 -3.35
N GLY A 341 -24.87 14.32 -4.46
CA GLY A 341 -25.94 13.31 -4.46
C GLY A 341 -25.75 12.11 -3.51
N ALA A 342 -24.55 11.93 -2.94
CA ALA A 342 -24.25 10.90 -1.94
C ALA A 342 -24.17 11.45 -0.49
N ALA A 343 -24.64 12.68 -0.24
CA ALA A 343 -24.48 13.39 1.03
C ALA A 343 -23.01 13.53 1.47
N LEU A 344 -22.14 13.78 0.50
CA LEU A 344 -20.71 14.03 0.73
C LEU A 344 -20.38 15.47 0.38
N LEU A 345 -19.52 16.10 1.17
CA LEU A 345 -19.01 17.43 0.92
C LEU A 345 -17.46 17.39 0.86
N PRO A 346 -16.82 17.88 -0.21
CA PRO A 346 -15.37 17.97 -0.29
C PRO A 346 -14.77 18.83 0.83
N ALA A 347 -13.56 18.51 1.29
CA ALA A 347 -12.91 19.26 2.38
C ALA A 347 -12.73 20.76 2.08
N ALA A 348 -12.43 21.11 0.82
CA ALA A 348 -12.32 22.50 0.39
C ALA A 348 -13.66 23.26 0.50
N GLU A 349 -14.77 22.60 0.15
CA GLU A 349 -16.11 23.17 0.26
C GLU A 349 -16.55 23.26 1.71
N PHE A 350 -16.26 22.24 2.54
CA PHE A 350 -16.52 22.29 3.98
C PHE A 350 -15.80 23.46 4.65
N LYS A 351 -14.51 23.63 4.37
CA LYS A 351 -13.73 24.77 4.86
C LYS A 351 -14.32 26.10 4.38
N LEU A 352 -14.69 26.20 3.10
CA LEU A 352 -15.32 27.40 2.55
C LEU A 352 -16.65 27.73 3.26
N VAL A 353 -17.48 26.72 3.51
CA VAL A 353 -18.76 26.86 4.21
C VAL A 353 -18.56 27.39 5.63
N LEU A 354 -17.61 26.83 6.39
CA LEU A 354 -17.29 27.31 7.73
C LEU A 354 -16.86 28.79 7.72
N ARG A 355 -16.00 29.19 6.76
CA ARG A 355 -15.56 30.58 6.62
C ARG A 355 -16.68 31.52 6.17
N GLN A 356 -17.60 31.08 5.31
CA GLN A 356 -18.75 31.88 4.87
C GLN A 356 -19.79 32.12 5.98
N VAL A 357 -19.93 31.17 6.92
CA VAL A 357 -20.74 31.36 8.13
C VAL A 357 -19.99 32.19 9.20
N GLY A 358 -18.69 32.44 8.95
CA GLY A 358 -17.84 33.29 9.76
C GLY A 358 -17.11 32.57 10.88
N SER A 359 -17.11 31.23 10.91
CA SER A 359 -16.36 30.49 11.93
C SER A 359 -14.84 30.65 11.72
N GLN A 360 -14.14 30.87 12.81
CA GLN A 360 -12.69 30.99 12.89
C GLN A 360 -12.02 29.71 13.41
N LEU A 361 -12.67 28.55 13.29
CA LEU A 361 -12.09 27.28 13.70
C LEU A 361 -10.67 27.11 13.14
N PRO A 362 -9.68 26.73 13.97
CA PRO A 362 -8.31 26.49 13.52
C PRO A 362 -8.28 25.33 12.51
N GLU A 363 -7.28 25.33 11.64
CA GLU A 363 -7.14 24.30 10.59
C GLU A 363 -7.02 22.89 11.20
N ASP A 364 -6.37 22.75 12.35
CA ASP A 364 -6.27 21.48 13.08
C ASP A 364 -7.65 20.98 13.56
N GLY A 365 -8.53 21.92 13.94
CA GLY A 365 -9.92 21.61 14.31
C GLY A 365 -10.76 21.19 13.10
N VAL A 366 -10.55 21.84 11.95
CA VAL A 366 -11.20 21.45 10.68
C VAL A 366 -10.74 20.04 10.27
N ALA A 367 -9.44 19.76 10.37
CA ALA A 367 -8.87 18.45 10.08
C ALA A 367 -9.42 17.36 11.03
N ALA A 368 -9.56 17.66 12.33
CA ALA A 368 -10.15 16.75 13.31
C ALA A 368 -11.61 16.42 13.01
N LEU A 369 -12.42 17.42 12.63
CA LEU A 369 -13.80 17.20 12.21
C LEU A 369 -13.88 16.40 10.91
N LEU A 370 -13.04 16.72 9.93
CA LEU A 370 -12.94 15.96 8.69
C LEU A 370 -12.54 14.51 8.92
N ALA A 371 -11.67 14.23 9.90
CA ALA A 371 -11.27 12.87 10.27
C ALA A 371 -12.40 12.12 10.99
N LYS A 372 -13.08 12.74 11.97
CA LYS A 372 -14.18 12.11 12.71
C LYS A 372 -15.37 11.76 11.82
N TYR A 373 -15.72 12.67 10.90
CA TYR A 373 -16.88 12.51 10.02
C TYR A 373 -16.47 12.15 8.58
N ALA A 374 -15.28 11.55 8.41
CA ALA A 374 -14.85 11.05 7.12
C ALA A 374 -15.81 9.96 6.62
N PRO A 375 -16.21 9.96 5.35
CA PRO A 375 -16.98 8.85 4.80
C PRO A 375 -16.12 7.59 4.74
N ALA A 376 -16.72 6.44 5.03
CA ALA A 376 -16.05 5.14 4.97
C ALA A 376 -15.41 4.90 3.58
N GLY A 377 -14.22 4.29 3.58
CA GLY A 377 -13.49 3.94 2.36
C GLY A 377 -12.84 5.10 1.61
N ARG A 378 -12.76 6.30 2.21
CA ARG A 378 -11.98 7.43 1.68
C ARG A 378 -10.83 7.80 2.59
N ALA A 379 -9.80 8.39 1.99
CA ALA A 379 -8.68 8.97 2.72
C ALA A 379 -9.18 10.00 3.74
N PRO A 380 -8.66 9.99 4.98
CA PRO A 380 -9.02 10.97 5.99
C PRO A 380 -8.71 12.38 5.46
N GLY A 381 -9.61 13.33 5.70
CA GLY A 381 -9.42 14.72 5.28
C GLY A 381 -9.81 15.07 3.84
N THR A 382 -10.28 14.13 3.02
CA THR A 382 -10.69 14.44 1.62
C THR A 382 -12.12 14.93 1.49
N ALA A 383 -13.03 14.36 2.27
CA ALA A 383 -14.45 14.69 2.26
C ALA A 383 -15.06 14.44 3.65
N ILE A 384 -16.24 15.02 3.89
CA ILE A 384 -17.04 14.81 5.10
C ILE A 384 -18.41 14.25 4.72
N ASP A 385 -18.96 13.36 5.54
CA ASP A 385 -20.37 12.98 5.46
C ASP A 385 -21.22 14.12 6.04
N SER A 386 -21.90 14.84 5.15
CA SER A 386 -22.67 16.05 5.50
C SER A 386 -23.83 15.75 6.43
N VAL A 387 -24.44 14.55 6.29
CA VAL A 387 -25.61 14.14 7.07
C VAL A 387 -25.18 13.73 8.47
N ALA A 388 -24.14 12.92 8.61
CA ALA A 388 -23.60 12.53 9.91
C ALA A 388 -23.15 13.76 10.72
N PHE A 389 -22.38 14.65 10.09
CA PHE A 389 -21.95 15.90 10.72
C PHE A 389 -23.12 16.78 11.14
N ARG A 390 -24.14 16.96 10.28
CA ARG A 390 -25.31 17.79 10.58
C ARG A 390 -26.13 17.23 11.75
N ASN A 391 -26.27 15.91 11.85
CA ASN A 391 -27.01 15.27 12.93
C ASN A 391 -26.31 15.49 14.29
N ASP A 392 -24.99 15.29 14.34
CA ASP A 392 -24.19 15.54 15.55
C ASP A 392 -24.16 17.04 15.90
N LEU A 393 -24.09 17.92 14.90
CA LEU A 393 -24.17 19.37 15.09
C LEU A 393 -25.50 19.78 15.75
N ARG A 394 -26.62 19.21 15.31
CA ARG A 394 -27.95 19.45 15.91
C ARG A 394 -28.04 18.96 17.34
N ALA A 395 -27.49 17.77 17.60
CA ALA A 395 -27.45 17.21 18.95
C ALA A 395 -26.66 18.13 19.90
N ALA A 396 -25.48 18.58 19.46
CA ALA A 396 -24.64 19.50 20.22
C ALA A 396 -25.29 20.89 20.41
N ALA A 397 -25.93 21.43 19.37
CA ALA A 397 -26.67 22.70 19.46
C ALA A 397 -27.82 22.65 20.47
N THR A 398 -28.59 21.55 20.44
CA THR A 398 -29.69 21.31 21.38
C THR A 398 -29.18 21.20 22.82
N ALA A 399 -28.07 20.50 23.02
CA ALA A 399 -27.44 20.37 24.34
C ALA A 399 -26.92 21.72 24.89
N ALA A 400 -26.43 22.60 24.00
CA ALA A 400 -25.96 23.94 24.34
C ALA A 400 -27.10 24.97 24.54
N GLY A 401 -28.36 24.61 24.30
CA GLY A 401 -29.50 25.53 24.38
C GLY A 401 -29.56 26.56 23.23
N ALA A 402 -28.75 26.37 22.18
CA ALA A 402 -28.75 27.21 20.99
C ALA A 402 -29.82 26.68 20.01
N ARG A 403 -30.96 27.37 19.91
CA ARG A 403 -32.00 27.11 18.91
C ARG A 403 -31.90 28.06 17.73
#